data_AF-A0A7S1CAV1-F1
#
_entry.id   AF-A0A7S1CAV1-F1
#
_cell.length_a   1.000
_cell.length_b   1.000
_cell.length_c   1.000
_cell.angle_alpha   90.00
_cell.angle_beta   90.00
_cell.angle_gamma   90.00
#
_symmetry.space_group_name_H-M   'P 1'
#
loop_
_entity.id
_entity.type
_entity.pdbx_description
1 polymer ?
#
loop_
_entity_poly.entity_id
_entity_poly.type
_entity_poly.pdbx_seq_one_letter_code
_entity_poly.pdbx_strand_id
1 'polypeptide(L)'
;DPDLNDPPESGGGGGGGVEPDAAVVAAVASMGFSENAGKRAAIATNNAGAEEAVNWVMGHMDDPDLNDPPESGGGGGGGVEPDAAVVAAVASMGFSENAGKRAAIATNNAGAEEAVNWVMGHMDDPDLNDP
;
A
#
# COMPACT_ATOMS: atom_id res chain seq x y z
N ASP A 1 4.43 -46.53 12.10
CA ASP A 1 4.83 -45.12 12.04
C ASP A 1 4.63 -44.63 10.61
N PRO A 2 3.59 -43.81 10.39
CA PRO A 2 3.57 -42.86 9.29
C PRO A 2 3.11 -41.47 9.77
N ASP A 3 4.06 -40.61 10.14
CA ASP A 3 4.46 -39.39 9.41
C ASP A 3 3.42 -38.64 8.51
N LEU A 4 2.19 -38.44 8.96
CA LEU A 4 1.25 -37.51 8.30
C LEU A 4 0.48 -36.72 9.35
N ASN A 5 1.17 -35.78 9.99
CA ASN A 5 0.49 -34.65 10.62
C ASN A 5 0.59 -33.50 9.61
N ASP A 6 -0.54 -33.17 9.00
CA ASP A 6 -0.75 -32.10 8.04
C ASP A 6 0.00 -30.82 8.42
N PRO A 7 0.64 -30.11 7.46
CA PRO A 7 0.87 -28.69 7.63
C PRO A 7 -0.50 -28.00 7.69
N PRO A 8 -0.72 -26.97 8.53
CA PRO A 8 -1.86 -26.10 8.28
C PRO A 8 -1.66 -25.45 6.91
N GLU A 9 -2.51 -25.82 5.97
CA GLU A 9 -2.62 -25.14 4.68
C GLU A 9 -2.92 -23.65 4.89
N SER A 10 -2.18 -22.87 4.11
CA SER A 10 -2.37 -21.47 3.75
C SER A 10 -3.68 -20.82 4.18
N GLY A 11 -3.59 -19.97 5.21
CA GLY A 11 -4.49 -18.84 5.38
C GLY A 11 -4.09 -17.70 4.47
N GLY A 12 -4.44 -17.78 3.19
CA GLY A 12 -4.49 -16.60 2.32
C GLY A 12 -5.62 -15.69 2.80
N GLY A 13 -5.30 -14.48 3.24
CA GLY A 13 -6.26 -13.45 3.61
C GLY A 13 -5.89 -12.14 2.93
N GLY A 14 -6.60 -11.83 1.85
CA GLY A 14 -6.32 -10.70 0.96
C GLY A 14 -6.23 -9.36 1.69
N GLY A 15 -5.14 -8.65 1.42
CA GLY A 15 -5.01 -7.23 1.68
C GLY A 15 -6.00 -6.47 0.80
N GLY A 16 -7.18 -6.19 1.36
CA GLY A 16 -8.23 -5.47 0.67
C GLY A 16 -9.21 -4.89 1.68
N GLY A 17 -8.89 -3.71 2.20
CA GLY A 17 -9.86 -2.84 2.88
C GLY A 17 -10.06 -3.01 4.40
N VAL A 18 -9.17 -3.70 5.11
CA VAL A 18 -9.21 -3.76 6.58
C VAL A 18 -8.50 -2.53 7.14
N GLU A 19 -9.19 -1.73 7.95
CA GLU A 19 -8.55 -0.63 8.69
C GLU A 19 -7.89 -1.21 9.95
N PRO A 20 -6.58 -0.97 10.19
CA PRO A 20 -5.87 -1.55 11.32
C PRO A 20 -6.38 -1.01 12.66
N ASP A 21 -6.78 -1.91 13.57
CA ASP A 21 -7.25 -1.54 14.90
C ASP A 21 -6.10 -0.97 15.75
N ALA A 22 -6.27 0.27 16.23
CA ALA A 22 -5.26 0.96 17.03
C ALA A 22 -4.89 0.25 18.34
N ALA A 23 -5.80 -0.50 18.95
CA ALA A 23 -5.52 -1.28 20.15
C ALA A 23 -4.61 -2.47 19.85
N VAL A 24 -4.82 -3.13 18.70
CA VAL A 24 -3.98 -4.23 18.21
C VAL A 24 -2.59 -3.71 17.85
N VAL A 25 -2.52 -2.59 17.13
CA VAL A 25 -1.26 -1.91 16.78
C VAL A 25 -0.48 -1.53 18.04
N ALA A 26 -1.15 -0.93 19.03
CA ALA A 26 -0.51 -0.52 20.28
C ALA A 26 0.01 -1.72 21.09
N ALA A 27 -0.71 -2.85 21.09
CA ALA A 27 -0.25 -4.05 21.77
C ALA A 27 1.04 -4.61 21.15
N VAL A 28 1.07 -4.71 19.81
CA VAL A 28 2.27 -5.13 19.06
C VAL A 28 3.44 -4.15 19.29
N ALA A 29 3.17 -2.85 19.22
CA ALA A 29 4.18 -1.82 19.48
C ALA A 29 4.71 -1.86 20.92
N SER A 30 3.84 -2.17 21.89
CA SER A 30 4.22 -2.32 23.30
C SER A 30 5.14 -3.53 23.55
N MET A 31 5.18 -4.51 22.63
CA MET A 31 6.14 -5.62 22.68
C MET A 31 7.50 -5.27 22.10
N GLY A 32 7.64 -4.08 21.49
CA GLY A 32 8.89 -3.58 20.90
C GLY A 32 8.95 -3.67 19.38
N PHE A 33 7.87 -4.08 18.72
CA PHE A 33 7.75 -4.01 17.26
C PHE A 33 7.40 -2.59 16.79
N SER A 34 7.58 -2.30 15.50
CA SER A 34 7.18 -1.01 14.94
C SER A 34 5.65 -0.88 14.85
N GLU A 35 5.15 0.35 14.84
CA GLU A 35 3.72 0.61 14.58
C GLU A 35 3.30 0.09 13.20
N ASN A 36 4.19 0.15 12.21
CA ASN A 36 3.93 -0.36 10.86
C ASN A 36 3.76 -1.89 10.85
N ALA A 37 4.60 -2.60 11.59
CA ALA A 37 4.45 -4.05 11.82
C ALA A 37 3.10 -4.36 12.47
N GLY A 38 2.71 -3.58 13.49
CA GLY A 38 1.42 -3.69 14.15
C GLY A 38 0.25 -3.47 13.20
N LYS A 39 0.32 -2.48 12.31
CA LYS A 39 -0.75 -2.21 11.34
C LYS A 39 -0.85 -3.32 10.29
N ARG A 40 0.29 -3.79 9.76
CA ARG A 40 0.35 -4.92 8.82
C ARG A 40 -0.25 -6.19 9.43
N ALA A 41 0.09 -6.48 10.68
CA ALA A 41 -0.44 -7.61 11.41
C ALA A 41 -1.94 -7.49 11.69
N ALA A 42 -2.41 -6.31 12.09
CA ALA A 42 -3.83 -6.05 12.28
C ALA A 42 -4.61 -6.26 10.97
N ILE A 43 -4.08 -5.80 9.84
CA ILE A 43 -4.70 -5.99 8.52
C ILE A 43 -4.68 -7.47 8.12
N ALA A 44 -3.54 -8.14 8.23
CA ALA A 44 -3.36 -9.53 7.84
C ALA A 44 -4.19 -10.51 8.68
N THR A 45 -4.41 -10.18 9.95
CA THR A 45 -5.26 -10.95 10.86
C THR A 45 -6.71 -10.49 10.86
N ASN A 46 -7.10 -9.54 10.01
CA ASN A 46 -8.46 -8.98 9.96
C ASN A 46 -8.94 -8.43 11.31
N ASN A 47 -8.03 -7.82 12.08
CA ASN A 47 -8.27 -7.36 13.46
C ASN A 47 -8.76 -8.47 14.41
N ALA A 48 -8.35 -9.74 14.20
CA ALA A 48 -8.75 -10.86 15.05
C ALA A 48 -8.36 -10.70 16.54
N GLY A 49 -7.36 -9.86 16.82
CA GLY A 49 -6.96 -9.47 18.17
C GLY A 49 -5.46 -9.24 18.29
N ALA A 50 -5.03 -8.79 19.47
CA ALA A 50 -3.62 -8.55 19.75
C ALA A 50 -2.79 -9.84 19.70
N GLU A 51 -3.29 -10.95 20.25
CA GLU A 51 -2.57 -12.22 20.25
C GLU A 51 -2.31 -12.76 18.83
N GLU A 52 -3.33 -12.72 17.95
CA GLU A 52 -3.20 -13.16 16.56
C GLU A 52 -2.23 -12.25 15.78
N ALA A 53 -2.33 -10.93 15.97
CA ALA A 53 -1.42 -9.99 15.31
C ALA A 53 0.04 -10.21 15.72
N VAL A 54 0.31 -10.42 17.02
CA VAL A 54 1.66 -10.71 17.50
C VAL A 54 2.21 -12.01 16.91
N ASN A 55 1.38 -13.05 16.86
CA ASN A 55 1.75 -14.32 16.25
C ASN A 55 2.10 -14.15 14.76
N TRP A 56 1.32 -13.34 14.05
CA TRP A 56 1.60 -12.98 12.66
C TRP A 56 2.93 -12.24 12.51
N VAL A 57 3.20 -11.21 13.32
CA VAL A 57 4.47 -10.46 13.28
C VAL A 57 5.66 -11.35 13.55
N MET A 58 5.58 -12.28 14.51
CA MET A 58 6.69 -13.19 14.79
C MET A 58 7.00 -14.11 13.61
N GLY A 59 5.98 -14.53 12.85
CA GLY A 59 6.17 -15.31 11.62
C GLY A 59 6.73 -14.50 10.45
N HIS A 60 6.67 -13.17 10.51
CA HIS A 60 7.06 -12.25 9.45
C HIS A 60 8.17 -11.27 9.92
N MET A 61 8.86 -11.57 11.02
CA MET A 61 9.86 -10.66 11.60
C MET A 61 11.11 -10.51 10.73
N ASP A 62 11.37 -11.50 9.87
CA ASP A 62 12.46 -11.53 8.92
C ASP A 62 12.12 -10.80 7.60
N ASP A 63 10.86 -10.39 7.42
CA ASP A 63 10.45 -9.66 6.23
C ASP A 63 11.00 -8.23 6.25
N PRO A 64 11.77 -7.81 5.23
CA PRO A 64 12.36 -6.48 5.18
C PRO A 64 11.30 -5.37 5.14
N ASP A 65 10.12 -5.70 4.62
CA ASP A 65 8.99 -4.80 4.46
C ASP A 65 8.05 -4.78 5.67
N LEU A 66 8.28 -5.60 6.71
CA LEU A 66 7.44 -5.62 7.91
C LEU A 66 7.32 -4.24 8.57
N ASN A 67 8.40 -3.46 8.53
CA ASN A 67 8.43 -2.12 9.11
C ASN A 67 8.01 -1.02 8.14
N ASP A 68 7.70 -1.36 6.89
CA ASP A 68 7.18 -0.41 5.92
C ASP A 68 5.70 -0.13 6.18
N PRO A 69 5.22 1.11 5.92
CA PRO A 69 3.82 1.45 6.09
C PRO A 69 2.95 0.45 5.29
N PRO A 70 1.88 -0.10 5.90
CA PRO A 70 0.99 -1.01 5.19
C PRO A 70 0.36 -0.28 4.00
N GLU A 71 0.22 -1.00 2.89
CA GLU A 71 -0.51 -0.51 1.73
C GLU A 71 -1.97 -0.30 2.15
N SER A 72 -2.35 0.94 2.45
CA SER A 72 -3.75 1.31 2.60
C SER A 72 -4.38 1.15 1.23
N GLY A 73 -5.44 0.35 1.13
CA GLY A 73 -6.16 0.12 -0.13
C GLY A 73 -6.47 1.44 -0.85
N GLY A 74 -5.73 1.69 -1.91
CA GLY A 74 -5.67 2.94 -2.66
C GLY A 74 -4.32 2.95 -3.37
N GLY A 75 -4.31 2.41 -4.59
CA GLY A 75 -3.11 1.95 -5.27
C GLY A 75 -1.97 2.97 -5.38
N GLY A 76 -0.75 2.43 -5.33
CA GLY A 76 0.36 2.88 -6.15
C GLY A 76 1.09 4.14 -5.70
N GLY A 77 2.19 3.94 -4.98
CA GLY A 77 3.31 4.89 -4.98
C GLY A 77 3.41 5.71 -3.71
N GLY A 78 4.29 5.29 -2.80
CA GLY A 78 4.68 6.09 -1.65
C GLY A 78 5.12 7.50 -2.07
N GLY A 79 4.46 8.49 -1.47
CA GLY A 79 5.13 9.72 -1.07
C GLY A 79 4.91 10.99 -1.87
N VAL A 80 3.87 11.14 -2.70
CA VAL A 80 3.37 12.47 -3.14
C VAL A 80 1.88 12.34 -3.44
N GLU A 81 1.03 13.16 -2.81
CA GLU A 81 -0.39 13.21 -3.19
C GLU A 81 -0.53 14.03 -4.49
N PRO A 82 -1.23 13.53 -5.53
CA PRO A 82 -1.34 14.24 -6.80
C PRO A 82 -2.13 15.54 -6.63
N ASP A 83 -1.52 16.67 -7.01
CA ASP A 83 -2.18 17.97 -6.95
C ASP A 83 -3.37 18.02 -7.92
N ALA A 84 -4.56 18.25 -7.39
CA ALA A 84 -5.80 18.26 -8.17
C ALA A 84 -5.81 19.32 -9.27
N ALA A 85 -5.11 20.45 -9.10
CA ALA A 85 -4.98 21.47 -10.14
C ALA A 85 -4.07 21.01 -11.27
N VAL A 86 -2.98 20.29 -10.96
CA VAL A 86 -2.10 19.66 -11.96
C VAL A 86 -2.86 18.57 -12.73
N VAL A 87 -3.58 17.70 -12.02
CA VAL A 87 -4.42 16.65 -12.63
C VAL A 87 -5.48 17.26 -13.54
N ALA A 88 -6.20 18.29 -13.08
CA ALA A 88 -7.23 18.96 -13.87
C ALA A 88 -6.67 19.68 -15.10
N ALA A 89 -5.46 20.27 -14.98
CA ALA A 89 -4.80 20.91 -16.11
C ALA A 89 -4.37 19.89 -17.17
N VAL A 90 -3.80 18.75 -16.75
CA VAL A 90 -3.44 17.63 -17.63
C VAL A 90 -4.70 17.06 -18.29
N ALA A 91 -5.78 16.85 -17.53
CA ALA A 91 -7.06 16.41 -18.07
C ALA A 91 -7.66 17.40 -19.08
N SER A 92 -7.54 18.71 -18.81
CA SER A 92 -7.98 19.76 -19.73
C SER A 92 -7.20 19.80 -21.04
N MET A 93 -5.97 19.27 -21.06
CA MET A 93 -5.19 19.11 -22.29
C MET A 93 -5.61 17.87 -23.11
N GLY A 94 -6.51 17.03 -22.59
CA GLY A 94 -7.03 15.85 -23.27
C GLY A 94 -6.43 14.52 -22.82
N PHE A 95 -5.64 14.51 -21.74
CA PHE A 95 -5.15 13.28 -21.11
C PHE A 95 -6.17 12.75 -20.08
N SER A 96 -6.01 11.50 -19.64
CA SER A 96 -6.87 10.95 -18.60
C SER A 96 -6.53 11.55 -17.22
N GLU A 97 -7.50 11.57 -16.31
CA GLU A 97 -7.24 11.97 -14.91
C GLU A 97 -6.20 11.06 -14.27
N ASN A 98 -6.15 9.79 -14.66
CA ASN A 98 -5.18 8.83 -14.16
C ASN A 98 -3.75 9.14 -14.63
N ALA A 99 -3.59 9.46 -15.91
CA ALA A 99 -2.33 9.99 -16.44
C ALA A 99 -1.92 11.27 -15.70
N GLY A 100 -2.88 12.16 -15.40
CA GLY A 100 -2.66 13.36 -14.59
C GLY A 100 -2.16 13.04 -13.18
N LYS A 101 -2.75 12.05 -12.51
CA LYS A 101 -2.32 11.63 -11.16
C LYS A 101 -0.91 11.05 -11.19
N ARG A 102 -0.65 10.10 -12.10
CA ARG A 102 0.67 9.48 -12.27
C ARG A 102 1.74 10.52 -12.58
N ALA A 103 1.44 11.49 -13.44
CA ALA A 103 2.34 12.57 -13.79
C ALA A 103 2.56 13.58 -12.65
N ALA A 104 1.52 13.94 -11.92
CA ALA A 104 1.62 14.82 -10.75
C ALA A 104 2.52 14.19 -9.67
N ILE A 105 2.38 12.88 -9.44
CA ILE A 105 3.24 12.13 -8.51
C ILE A 105 4.68 12.05 -9.04
N ALA A 106 4.87 11.63 -10.29
CA ALA A 106 6.18 11.43 -10.89
C ALA A 106 7.00 12.72 -11.04
N THR A 107 6.32 13.86 -11.17
CA THR A 107 6.95 15.19 -11.22
C THR A 107 6.97 15.89 -9.86
N ASN A 108 6.55 15.22 -8.78
CA ASN A 108 6.47 15.79 -7.45
C ASN A 108 5.68 17.11 -7.39
N ASN A 109 4.55 17.17 -8.12
CA ASN A 109 3.70 18.35 -8.29
C ASN A 109 4.45 19.58 -8.83
N ALA A 110 5.48 19.41 -9.67
CA ALA A 110 6.26 20.51 -10.24
C ALA A 110 5.43 21.49 -11.11
N GLY A 111 4.22 21.09 -11.51
CA GLY A 111 3.26 21.91 -12.24
C GLY A 111 2.67 21.20 -13.45
N ALA A 112 1.67 21.82 -14.07
CA ALA A 112 0.98 21.24 -15.23
C ALA A 112 1.90 21.02 -16.44
N GLU A 113 2.83 21.93 -16.70
CA GLU A 113 3.75 21.85 -17.85
C GLU A 113 4.69 20.64 -17.74
N GLU A 114 5.27 20.43 -16.55
CA GLU A 114 6.14 19.28 -16.27
C GLU A 114 5.35 17.97 -16.27
N ALA A 115 4.15 17.96 -15.68
CA ALA A 115 3.28 16.79 -15.69
C ALA A 115 2.91 16.38 -17.13
N VAL A 116 2.54 17.33 -17.98
CA VAL A 116 2.23 17.06 -19.39
C VAL A 116 3.45 16.53 -20.14
N ASN A 117 4.63 17.12 -19.93
CA ASN A 117 5.87 16.62 -20.54
C ASN A 117 6.17 15.18 -20.10
N TRP A 118 5.94 14.86 -18.83
CA TRP A 118 6.06 13.50 -18.32
C TRP A 118 5.07 12.54 -18.98
N VAL A 119 3.78 12.92 -19.07
CA VAL A 119 2.75 12.11 -19.73
C VAL A 119 3.13 11.83 -21.18
N MET A 120 3.58 12.84 -21.93
CA MET A 120 3.99 12.69 -23.33
C MET A 120 5.13 11.67 -23.49
N GLY A 121 6.08 11.63 -22.55
CA GLY A 121 7.17 10.65 -22.55
C GLY A 121 6.75 9.23 -22.12
N HIS A 122 5.53 9.07 -21.61
CA HIS A 122 5.00 7.80 -21.08
C HIS A 122 3.66 7.41 -21.74
N MET A 123 3.28 8.02 -22.86
CA MET A 123 2.01 7.70 -23.56
C MET A 123 1.96 6.26 -24.08
N ASP A 124 3.11 5.66 -24.31
CA ASP A 124 3.26 4.27 -24.74
C ASP A 124 3.15 3.26 -23.56
N ASP A 125 3.11 3.74 -22.31
CA ASP A 125 2.92 2.90 -21.13
C ASP A 125 1.44 2.44 -21.06
N PRO A 126 1.16 1.13 -21.18
CA PRO A 126 -0.20 0.59 -21.14
C PRO A 126 -0.90 0.86 -19.81
N ASP A 127 -0.14 1.00 -18.73
CA ASP A 127 -0.66 1.22 -17.39
C ASP A 127 -1.01 2.71 -17.17
N LEU A 128 -0.61 3.62 -18.07
CA LEU A 128 -0.74 5.09 -17.87
C LEU A 128 -2.18 5.50 -17.56
N ASN A 129 -3.13 4.81 -18.18
CA ASN A 129 -4.55 5.05 -18.04
C ASN A 129 -5.23 4.04 -17.09
N ASP A 130 -4.49 3.09 -16.53
CA ASP A 130 -5.02 2.03 -15.68
C ASP A 130 -5.16 2.50 -14.22
N PRO A 131 -6.35 2.37 -13.60
CA PRO A 131 -6.72 3.03 -12.35
C PRO A 131 -5.92 2.61 -11.11
#